data_AF-A0A3Q3X3Y8-F1
#
_entry.id   AF-A0A3Q3X3Y8-F1
#
_cell.length_a   1.000
_cell.length_b   1.000
_cell.length_c   1.000
_cell.angle_alpha   90.00
_cell.angle_beta   90.00
_cell.angle_gamma   90.00
#
_symmetry.space_group_name_H-M   'P 1'
#
loop_
_entity.id
_entity.type
_entity.pdbx_description
1 polymer ?
#
loop_
_entity_poly.entity_id
_entity_poly.type
_entity_poly.pdbx_seq_one_letter_code
_entity_poly.pdbx_strand_id
1 'polypeptide(L)'
;MKHNSNVPAFLTKLWTLVEDADTNELICWSQEGNSFLVLDEQRFAKEILPKFFKHNNMASFIRQLNMYGFRKVMHIDTGFVKQERDGPVEFQHPYFKHGQDGLLENIKRKVSNTRPEDNKIRHEDLTKILASVQSVHSQQENIDTRLAALKRENEALWMEISDLRQKHAHQQQLIKKVVKEQNTVLKSGQPNITMLKNYKASSYYLSKPV
;
A
#
# COMPACT_ATOMS: atom_id res chain seq x y z
N MET A 1 14.93 -35.01 -27.79
CA MET A 1 14.68 -34.82 -26.35
C MET A 1 14.48 -36.18 -25.71
N LYS A 2 15.19 -36.50 -24.62
CA LYS A 2 14.99 -37.78 -23.91
C LYS A 2 13.63 -37.73 -23.22
N HIS A 3 12.63 -38.40 -23.77
CA HIS A 3 11.36 -38.58 -23.09
C HIS A 3 11.59 -39.45 -21.85
N ASN A 4 11.72 -38.81 -20.69
CA ASN A 4 11.74 -39.52 -19.43
C ASN A 4 10.31 -40.04 -19.19
N SER A 5 10.11 -41.36 -19.33
CA SER A 5 8.79 -42.01 -19.40
C SER A 5 7.91 -41.83 -18.15
N ASN A 6 8.48 -41.27 -17.08
CA ASN A 6 7.80 -40.99 -15.82
C ASN A 6 7.21 -39.59 -15.68
N VAL A 7 7.45 -38.67 -16.63
CA VAL A 7 6.88 -37.31 -16.57
C VAL A 7 5.48 -37.30 -17.19
N PRO A 8 4.43 -36.89 -16.44
CA PRO A 8 3.09 -36.75 -16.98
C PRO A 8 3.01 -35.83 -18.21
N ALA A 9 2.26 -36.26 -19.23
CA ALA A 9 2.15 -35.54 -20.50
C ALA A 9 1.70 -34.07 -20.36
N PHE A 10 0.91 -33.74 -19.33
CA PHE A 10 0.55 -32.36 -19.04
C PHE A 10 1.78 -31.47 -18.80
N LEU A 11 2.74 -31.95 -18.01
CA LEU A 11 3.94 -31.20 -17.65
C LEU A 11 4.90 -31.05 -18.82
N THR A 12 5.07 -32.11 -19.61
CA THR A 12 5.89 -32.06 -20.84
C THR A 12 5.32 -31.04 -21.83
N LYS A 13 4.00 -31.05 -22.01
CA LYS A 13 3.30 -30.09 -22.88
C LYS A 13 3.40 -28.68 -22.36
N LEU A 14 3.17 -28.48 -21.06
CA LEU A 14 3.29 -27.16 -20.43
C LEU A 14 4.71 -26.61 -20.56
N TRP A 15 5.74 -27.41 -20.30
CA TRP A 15 7.13 -26.97 -20.43
C TRP A 15 7.46 -26.60 -21.87
N THR A 16 7.12 -27.46 -22.83
CA THR A 16 7.31 -27.18 -24.27
C THR A 16 6.58 -25.91 -24.68
N LEU A 17 5.35 -25.73 -24.17
CA LEU A 17 4.54 -24.56 -24.47
C LEU A 17 5.16 -23.28 -23.92
N VAL A 18 5.70 -23.26 -22.71
CA VAL A 18 6.32 -22.05 -22.14
C VAL A 18 7.69 -21.76 -22.76
N GLU A 19 8.41 -22.80 -23.21
CA GLU A 19 9.72 -22.69 -23.85
C GLU A 19 9.63 -22.20 -25.31
N ASP A 20 8.49 -22.40 -25.96
CA ASP A 20 8.29 -22.07 -27.37
C ASP A 20 8.17 -20.56 -27.59
N ALA A 21 9.17 -20.00 -28.29
CA ALA A 21 9.25 -18.59 -28.61
C ALA A 21 8.04 -18.09 -29.43
N ASP A 22 7.41 -18.95 -30.23
CA ASP A 22 6.25 -18.59 -31.04
C ASP A 22 5.00 -18.31 -30.19
N THR A 23 4.99 -18.79 -28.93
CA THR A 23 3.86 -18.62 -28.01
C THR A 23 4.07 -17.52 -26.98
N ASN A 24 5.26 -16.88 -26.96
CA ASN A 24 5.65 -15.86 -26.00
C ASN A 24 4.71 -14.64 -25.93
N GLU A 25 3.92 -14.37 -26.98
CA GLU A 25 2.89 -13.33 -26.97
C GLU A 25 1.76 -13.62 -25.97
N LEU A 26 1.53 -14.89 -25.64
CA LEU A 26 0.42 -15.34 -24.80
C LEU A 26 0.87 -16.08 -23.54
N ILE A 27 1.98 -16.79 -23.60
CA ILE A 27 2.57 -17.52 -22.47
C ILE A 27 4.10 -17.51 -22.56
N CYS A 28 4.77 -17.10 -21.49
CA CYS A 28 6.23 -17.02 -21.48
C CYS A 28 6.81 -17.21 -20.08
N TRP A 29 8.11 -17.47 -20.00
CA TRP A 29 8.84 -17.48 -18.74
C TRP A 29 8.88 -16.08 -18.12
N SER A 30 8.90 -16.02 -16.78
CA SER A 30 9.27 -14.80 -16.08
C SER A 30 10.74 -14.45 -16.32
N GLN A 31 11.11 -13.19 -16.07
CA GLN A 31 12.48 -12.71 -16.27
C GLN A 31 13.52 -13.55 -15.50
N GLU A 32 13.16 -14.05 -14.33
CA GLU A 32 14.03 -14.90 -13.51
C GLU A 32 14.02 -16.38 -13.92
N GLY A 33 13.11 -16.79 -14.82
CA GLY A 33 12.93 -18.19 -15.24
C GLY A 33 12.38 -19.10 -14.13
N ASN A 34 11.83 -18.50 -13.06
CA ASN A 34 11.38 -19.19 -11.86
C ASN A 34 9.89 -19.54 -11.85
N SER A 35 9.16 -18.99 -12.81
CA SER A 35 7.71 -18.98 -12.96
C SER A 35 7.38 -18.70 -14.42
N PHE A 36 6.11 -18.82 -14.81
CA PHE A 36 5.63 -18.46 -16.14
C PHE A 36 4.40 -17.56 -16.03
N LEU A 37 4.19 -16.73 -17.05
CA LEU A 37 3.08 -15.79 -17.14
C LEU A 37 2.16 -16.19 -18.28
N VAL A 38 0.86 -16.02 -18.07
CA VAL A 38 -0.16 -16.00 -19.12
C VAL A 38 -0.56 -14.54 -19.30
N LEU A 39 -0.23 -13.96 -20.45
CA LEU A 39 -0.38 -12.52 -20.70
C LEU A 39 -1.83 -12.13 -21.03
N ASP A 40 -2.54 -12.97 -21.79
CA ASP A 40 -3.95 -12.82 -22.12
C ASP A 40 -4.66 -14.17 -21.98
N GLU A 41 -5.41 -14.35 -20.89
CA GLU A 41 -6.12 -15.59 -20.60
C GLU A 41 -7.15 -15.97 -21.66
N GLN A 42 -7.82 -14.99 -22.27
CA GLN A 42 -8.91 -15.23 -23.23
C GLN A 42 -8.35 -15.70 -24.57
N ARG A 43 -7.32 -15.03 -25.08
CA ARG A 43 -6.62 -15.45 -26.31
C ARG A 43 -5.88 -16.75 -26.10
N PHE A 44 -5.17 -16.92 -24.98
CA PHE A 44 -4.51 -18.18 -24.64
C PHE A 44 -5.49 -19.37 -24.64
N ALA A 45 -6.65 -19.19 -24.01
CA ALA A 45 -7.68 -20.21 -23.95
C ALA A 45 -8.21 -20.61 -25.34
N LYS A 46 -8.41 -19.65 -26.25
CA LYS A 46 -8.96 -19.88 -27.59
C LYS A 46 -7.93 -20.36 -28.60
N GLU A 47 -6.74 -19.78 -28.62
CA GLU A 47 -5.74 -19.95 -29.68
C GLU A 47 -4.71 -21.02 -29.36
N ILE A 48 -4.35 -21.20 -28.09
CA ILE A 48 -3.25 -22.06 -27.65
C ILE A 48 -3.75 -23.37 -27.06
N LEU A 49 -4.70 -23.32 -26.11
CA LEU A 49 -5.15 -24.54 -25.43
C LEU A 49 -5.62 -25.65 -26.39
N PRO A 50 -6.38 -25.39 -27.47
CA PRO A 50 -6.81 -26.44 -28.41
C PRO A 50 -5.67 -27.10 -29.19
N LYS A 51 -4.53 -26.41 -29.36
CA LYS A 51 -3.36 -26.96 -30.06
C LYS A 51 -2.60 -27.96 -29.19
N PHE A 52 -2.57 -27.75 -27.88
CA PHE A 52 -1.81 -28.59 -26.93
C PHE A 52 -2.69 -29.56 -26.14
N PHE A 53 -3.96 -29.20 -25.90
CA PHE A 53 -4.93 -29.93 -25.08
C PHE A 53 -6.25 -30.11 -25.83
N LYS A 54 -7.08 -31.06 -25.37
CA LYS A 54 -8.36 -31.40 -26.03
C LYS A 54 -9.52 -30.48 -25.61
N HIS A 55 -9.24 -29.26 -25.20
CA HIS A 55 -10.21 -28.27 -24.75
C HIS A 55 -9.66 -26.85 -24.90
N ASN A 56 -10.53 -25.85 -24.91
CA ASN A 56 -10.21 -24.42 -24.84
C ASN A 56 -10.51 -23.81 -23.46
N ASN A 57 -10.76 -24.64 -22.44
CA ASN A 57 -11.21 -24.15 -21.13
C ASN A 57 -10.02 -23.82 -20.21
N MET A 58 -9.89 -22.53 -19.87
CA MET A 58 -8.87 -22.04 -18.94
C MET A 58 -8.99 -22.66 -17.54
N ALA A 59 -10.21 -22.87 -17.03
CA ALA A 59 -10.42 -23.49 -15.73
C ALA A 59 -9.91 -24.94 -15.68
N SER A 60 -10.00 -25.68 -16.79
CA SER A 60 -9.43 -27.03 -16.90
C SER A 60 -7.91 -27.02 -16.87
N PHE A 61 -7.29 -26.03 -17.52
CA PHE A 61 -5.85 -25.80 -17.48
C PHE A 61 -5.37 -25.46 -16.06
N ILE A 62 -6.03 -24.49 -15.40
CA ILE A 62 -5.75 -24.09 -14.01
C ILE A 62 -5.96 -25.27 -13.06
N ARG A 63 -6.99 -26.09 -13.27
CA ARG A 63 -7.20 -27.30 -12.47
C ARG A 63 -6.00 -28.24 -12.58
N GLN A 64 -5.48 -28.48 -13.78
CA GLN A 64 -4.29 -29.32 -13.95
C GLN A 64 -3.08 -28.72 -13.23
N LEU A 65 -2.82 -27.42 -13.38
CA LEU A 65 -1.78 -26.72 -12.61
C LEU A 65 -1.90 -26.96 -11.10
N ASN A 66 -3.11 -26.77 -10.55
CA ASN A 66 -3.38 -26.99 -9.12
C ASN A 66 -3.15 -28.46 -8.69
N MET A 67 -3.54 -29.42 -9.53
CA MET A 67 -3.30 -30.85 -9.28
C MET A 67 -1.81 -31.19 -9.27
N TYR A 68 -0.96 -30.44 -9.97
CA TYR A 68 0.49 -30.59 -9.94
C TYR A 68 1.18 -29.64 -8.95
N GLY A 69 0.41 -28.90 -8.14
CA GLY A 69 0.94 -28.10 -7.05
C GLY A 69 1.48 -26.72 -7.45
N PHE A 70 1.25 -26.28 -8.68
CA PHE A 70 1.54 -24.90 -9.07
C PHE A 70 0.70 -23.93 -8.24
N ARG A 71 1.25 -22.74 -8.00
CA ARG A 71 0.57 -21.67 -7.25
C ARG A 71 0.54 -20.41 -8.09
N LYS A 72 -0.61 -19.72 -8.07
CA LYS A 72 -0.72 -18.36 -8.61
C LYS A 72 0.11 -17.42 -7.75
N VAL A 73 0.96 -16.60 -8.37
CA VAL A 73 1.72 -15.54 -7.70
C VAL A 73 0.80 -14.35 -7.54
N MET A 74 0.73 -13.81 -6.31
CA MET A 74 -0.09 -12.64 -5.99
C MET A 74 0.83 -11.42 -5.92
N HIS A 75 0.66 -10.47 -6.84
CA HIS A 75 1.41 -9.22 -6.84
C HIS A 75 0.69 -8.21 -5.92
N ILE A 76 1.23 -8.03 -4.70
CA ILE A 76 0.67 -7.10 -3.71
C ILE A 76 1.41 -5.77 -3.82
N ASP A 77 1.10 -4.99 -4.86
CA ASP A 77 1.68 -3.65 -5.00
C ASP A 77 0.85 -2.62 -4.22
N THR A 78 1.41 -2.15 -3.11
CA THR A 78 1.09 -0.88 -2.42
C THR A 78 -0.40 -0.57 -2.17
N GLY A 79 -0.94 -1.05 -1.05
CA GLY A 79 -2.07 -0.44 -0.32
C GLY A 79 -3.45 -0.41 -1.00
N PHE A 80 -3.52 -0.68 -2.30
CA PHE A 80 -4.73 -0.82 -3.08
C PHE A 80 -4.67 -2.20 -3.72
N VAL A 81 -5.67 -3.04 -3.42
CA VAL A 81 -5.91 -4.24 -4.22
C VAL A 81 -6.25 -3.75 -5.62
N LYS A 82 -5.26 -3.66 -6.53
CA LYS A 82 -5.54 -3.59 -7.96
C LYS A 82 -6.42 -4.78 -8.24
N GLN A 83 -7.67 -4.53 -8.58
CA GLN A 83 -8.57 -5.60 -8.95
C GLN A 83 -7.92 -6.27 -10.16
N GLU A 84 -7.48 -7.53 -10.00
CA GLU A 84 -6.61 -8.32 -10.90
C GLU A 84 -7.16 -8.53 -12.32
N ARG A 85 -8.09 -7.71 -12.80
CA ARG A 85 -8.93 -8.04 -13.95
C ARG A 85 -8.28 -7.85 -15.32
N ASP A 86 -7.09 -7.27 -15.41
CA ASP A 86 -6.46 -6.94 -16.70
C ASP A 86 -4.93 -7.13 -16.74
N GLY A 87 -4.34 -7.78 -15.74
CA GLY A 87 -2.90 -8.03 -15.67
C GLY A 87 -2.53 -9.48 -16.04
N PRO A 88 -1.28 -9.74 -16.45
CA PRO A 88 -0.79 -11.09 -16.63
C PRO A 88 -0.97 -11.95 -15.38
N VAL A 89 -1.37 -13.20 -15.57
CA VAL A 89 -1.47 -14.18 -14.49
C VAL A 89 -0.20 -15.01 -14.43
N GLU A 90 0.46 -14.99 -13.28
CA GLU A 90 1.71 -15.71 -13.08
C GLU A 90 1.51 -16.96 -12.22
N PHE A 91 2.15 -18.05 -12.64
CA PHE A 91 2.17 -19.32 -11.91
C PHE A 91 3.60 -19.79 -11.67
N GLN A 92 3.84 -20.34 -10.48
CA GLN A 92 5.15 -20.87 -10.11
C GLN A 92 5.08 -22.27 -9.52
N HIS A 93 6.17 -23.00 -9.68
CA HIS A 93 6.44 -24.26 -8.98
C HIS A 93 7.95 -24.42 -8.75
N PRO A 94 8.40 -24.91 -7.57
CA PRO A 94 9.82 -25.02 -7.25
C PRO A 94 10.65 -25.82 -8.28
N TYR A 95 10.05 -26.87 -8.86
CA TYR A 95 10.68 -27.76 -9.85
C TYR A 95 10.28 -27.47 -11.30
N PHE A 96 9.61 -26.35 -11.58
CA PHE A 96 9.30 -25.93 -12.95
C PHE A 96 10.10 -24.66 -13.25
N LYS A 97 11.25 -24.83 -13.92
CA LYS A 97 12.24 -23.77 -14.14
C LYS A 97 12.71 -23.76 -15.59
N HIS A 98 12.99 -22.57 -16.10
CA HIS A 98 13.54 -22.36 -17.44
C HIS A 98 14.86 -23.11 -17.61
N GLY A 99 15.03 -23.82 -18.73
CA GLY A 99 16.23 -24.61 -19.03
C GLY A 99 16.50 -25.82 -18.13
N GLN A 100 15.60 -26.17 -17.20
CA GLN A 100 15.77 -27.31 -16.28
C GLN A 100 14.62 -28.31 -16.40
N ASP A 101 14.41 -28.86 -17.59
CA ASP A 101 13.39 -29.87 -17.90
C ASP A 101 13.54 -31.16 -17.08
N GLY A 102 14.77 -31.51 -16.68
CA GLY A 102 15.04 -32.64 -15.79
C GLY A 102 14.29 -32.57 -14.45
N LEU A 103 13.99 -31.37 -13.94
CA LEU A 103 13.27 -31.21 -12.67
C LEU A 103 11.78 -31.59 -12.76
N LEU A 104 11.22 -31.71 -13.96
CA LEU A 104 9.80 -32.06 -14.15
C LEU A 104 9.46 -33.43 -13.53
N GLU A 105 10.43 -34.34 -13.41
CA GLU A 105 10.21 -35.65 -12.78
C GLU A 105 9.87 -35.56 -11.28
N ASN A 106 10.26 -34.46 -10.62
CA ASN A 106 9.98 -34.19 -9.21
C ASN A 106 8.58 -33.62 -8.98
N ILE A 107 7.87 -33.23 -10.03
CA ILE A 107 6.51 -32.71 -9.93
C ILE A 107 5.53 -33.89 -9.92
N LYS A 108 4.94 -34.17 -8.75
CA LYS A 108 3.97 -35.26 -8.57
C LYS A 108 2.54 -34.72 -8.53
N ARG A 109 1.63 -35.45 -9.17
CA ARG A 109 0.19 -35.16 -9.11
C ARG A 109 -0.32 -35.41 -7.70
N LYS A 110 -1.02 -34.43 -7.13
CA LYS A 110 -1.81 -34.59 -5.91
C LYS A 110 -2.97 -35.53 -6.24
N VAL A 111 -2.94 -36.73 -5.69
CA VAL A 111 -4.09 -37.63 -5.72
C VAL A 111 -5.10 -37.11 -4.71
N SER A 112 -6.25 -36.64 -5.21
CA SER A 112 -7.41 -36.46 -4.36
C SER A 112 -7.91 -37.86 -3.97
N ASN A 113 -7.50 -38.36 -2.80
CA ASN A 113 -8.18 -39.48 -2.18
C ASN A 113 -9.58 -38.99 -1.76
N THR A 114 -10.52 -38.93 -2.70
CA THR A 114 -11.93 -38.75 -2.38
C THR A 114 -12.47 -40.12 -1.95
N ARG A 115 -12.20 -40.50 -0.69
CA ARG A 115 -13.15 -41.31 0.05
C ARG A 115 -14.27 -40.36 0.50
N PRO A 116 -15.56 -40.74 0.45
CA PRO A 116 -16.66 -39.84 0.81
C PRO A 116 -16.72 -39.41 2.30
N GLU A 117 -15.74 -39.80 3.14
CA GLU A 117 -15.78 -39.59 4.60
C GLU A 117 -15.03 -38.35 5.11
N ASP A 118 -14.22 -37.67 4.29
CA ASP A 118 -13.34 -36.60 4.77
C ASP A 118 -13.92 -35.18 4.58
N ASN A 119 -15.18 -34.99 4.96
CA ASN A 119 -15.71 -33.65 5.28
C ASN A 119 -15.61 -33.33 6.79
N LYS A 120 -14.93 -34.19 7.56
CA LYS A 120 -14.53 -33.89 8.94
C LYS A 120 -13.26 -33.04 8.91
N ILE A 121 -13.40 -31.76 9.27
CA ILE A 121 -12.25 -30.92 9.60
C ILE A 121 -11.41 -31.69 10.65
N ARG A 122 -10.16 -31.99 10.33
CA ARG A 122 -9.26 -32.72 11.24
C ARG A 122 -9.17 -31.93 12.55
N HIS A 123 -9.24 -32.61 13.69
CA HIS A 123 -9.17 -31.94 14.99
C HIS A 123 -7.92 -31.05 15.12
N GLU A 124 -6.80 -31.50 14.57
CA GLU A 124 -5.55 -30.74 14.47
C GLU A 124 -5.68 -29.41 13.70
N ASP A 125 -6.50 -29.37 12.65
CA ASP A 125 -6.75 -28.14 11.87
C ASP A 125 -7.68 -27.19 12.64
N LEU A 126 -8.68 -27.71 13.36
CA LEU A 126 -9.51 -26.91 14.28
C LEU A 126 -8.66 -26.31 15.41
N THR A 127 -7.72 -27.06 15.98
CA THR A 127 -6.82 -26.55 17.03
C THR A 127 -5.94 -25.41 16.51
N LYS A 128 -5.40 -25.53 15.29
CA LYS A 128 -4.61 -24.47 14.66
C LYS A 128 -5.43 -23.22 14.37
N ILE A 129 -6.67 -23.41 13.90
CA ILE A 129 -7.61 -22.29 13.67
C ILE A 129 -7.93 -21.60 14.98
N LEU A 130 -8.25 -22.35 16.04
CA LEU A 130 -8.52 -21.79 17.37
C LEU A 130 -7.32 -21.01 17.92
N ALA A 131 -6.10 -21.55 17.81
CA ALA A 131 -4.89 -20.84 18.21
C ALA A 131 -4.67 -19.54 17.42
N SER A 132 -4.94 -19.57 16.11
CA SER A 132 -4.85 -18.39 15.25
C SER A 132 -5.89 -17.33 15.62
N VAL A 133 -7.14 -17.74 15.86
CA VAL A 133 -8.23 -16.85 16.32
C VAL A 133 -7.89 -16.23 17.67
N GLN A 134 -7.33 -17.00 18.60
CA GLN A 134 -6.94 -16.50 19.91
C GLN A 134 -5.76 -15.50 19.81
N SER A 135 -4.82 -15.73 18.90
CA SER A 135 -3.75 -14.77 18.61
C SER A 135 -4.27 -13.49 17.95
N VAL A 136 -5.28 -13.57 17.08
CA VAL A 136 -5.90 -12.38 16.48
C VAL A 136 -6.68 -11.61 17.54
N HIS A 137 -7.38 -12.30 18.45
CA HIS A 137 -8.12 -11.67 19.54
C HIS A 137 -7.18 -10.89 20.48
N SER A 138 -6.04 -11.46 20.86
CA SER A 138 -5.07 -10.76 21.72
C SER A 138 -4.42 -9.56 21.01
N GLN A 139 -4.16 -9.67 19.70
CA GLN A 139 -3.72 -8.52 18.90
C GLN A 139 -4.80 -7.43 18.79
N GLN A 140 -6.07 -7.82 18.65
CA GLN A 140 -7.19 -6.89 18.59
C GLN A 140 -7.33 -6.09 19.89
N GLU A 141 -7.24 -6.74 21.05
CA GLU A 141 -7.24 -6.06 22.35
C GLU A 141 -6.08 -5.06 22.50
N ASN A 142 -4.90 -5.42 22.00
CA ASN A 142 -3.74 -4.52 22.00
C ASN A 142 -3.97 -3.29 21.11
N ILE A 143 -4.59 -3.47 19.94
CA ILE A 143 -4.95 -2.38 19.04
C ILE A 143 -5.99 -1.48 19.69
N ASP A 144 -7.03 -2.04 20.30
CA ASP A 144 -8.11 -1.28 20.93
C ASP A 144 -7.60 -0.44 22.11
N THR A 145 -6.72 -1.00 22.94
CA THR A 145 -6.07 -0.26 24.03
C THR A 145 -5.19 0.88 23.51
N ARG A 146 -4.42 0.65 22.43
CA ARG A 146 -3.59 1.69 21.80
C ARG A 146 -4.43 2.78 21.14
N LEU A 147 -5.54 2.42 20.48
CA LEU A 147 -6.48 3.38 19.91
C LEU A 147 -7.13 4.24 20.99
N ALA A 148 -7.53 3.64 22.11
CA ALA A 148 -8.09 4.37 23.24
C ALA A 148 -7.08 5.32 23.90
N ALA A 149 -5.80 4.94 23.95
CA ALA A 149 -4.72 5.82 24.43
C ALA A 149 -4.50 7.00 23.48
N LEU A 150 -4.36 6.74 22.18
CA LEU A 150 -4.18 7.77 21.16
C LEU A 150 -5.34 8.76 21.11
N LYS A 151 -6.59 8.30 21.28
CA LYS A 151 -7.76 9.19 21.35
C LYS A 151 -7.66 10.16 22.53
N ARG A 152 -7.30 9.66 23.72
CA ARG A 152 -7.12 10.51 24.92
C ARG A 152 -5.99 11.51 24.75
N GLU A 153 -4.86 11.09 24.19
CA GLU A 153 -3.74 12.00 23.91
C GLU A 153 -4.14 13.08 22.90
N ASN A 154 -4.88 12.72 21.85
CA ASN A 154 -5.37 13.67 20.85
C ASN A 154 -6.33 14.70 21.47
N GLU A 155 -7.26 14.26 22.32
CA GLU A 155 -8.15 15.16 23.07
C GLU A 155 -7.37 16.10 24.00
N ALA A 156 -6.35 15.60 24.71
CA ALA A 156 -5.50 16.42 25.56
C ALA A 156 -4.74 17.48 24.76
N LEU A 157 -4.17 17.11 23.61
CA LEU A 157 -3.50 18.03 22.69
C LEU A 157 -4.47 19.10 22.16
N TRP A 158 -5.71 18.74 21.85
CA TRP A 158 -6.73 19.71 21.43
C TRP A 158 -7.03 20.74 22.53
N MET A 159 -7.13 20.29 23.77
CA MET A 159 -7.34 21.18 24.92
C MET A 159 -6.14 22.12 25.12
N GLU A 160 -4.91 21.61 25.02
CA GLU A 160 -3.70 22.42 25.14
C GLU A 160 -3.57 23.45 24.02
N ILE A 161 -3.85 23.07 22.77
CA ILE A 161 -3.89 24.00 21.62
C ILE A 161 -4.92 25.10 21.85
N SER A 162 -6.09 24.76 22.40
CA SER A 162 -7.13 25.74 22.71
C SER A 162 -6.67 26.76 23.75
N ASP A 163 -6.07 26.30 24.84
CA ASP A 163 -5.54 27.16 25.91
C ASP A 163 -4.38 28.04 25.41
N LEU A 164 -3.45 27.48 24.64
CA LEU A 164 -2.36 28.24 24.01
C LEU A 164 -2.90 29.32 23.06
N ARG A 165 -3.93 29.02 22.27
CA ARG A 165 -4.59 30.01 21.40
C ARG A 165 -5.22 31.13 22.21
N GLN A 166 -5.87 30.83 23.34
CA GLN A 166 -6.46 31.84 24.21
C GLN A 166 -5.40 32.74 24.86
N LYS A 167 -4.32 32.14 25.40
CA LYS A 167 -3.17 32.86 25.97
C LYS A 167 -2.50 33.75 24.93
N HIS A 168 -2.29 33.24 23.72
CA HIS A 168 -1.73 34.02 22.62
C HIS A 168 -2.64 35.20 22.23
N ALA A 169 -3.95 34.97 22.12
CA ALA A 169 -4.91 36.06 21.84
C ALA A 169 -4.88 37.15 22.92
N HIS A 170 -4.77 36.77 24.19
CA HIS A 170 -4.66 37.71 25.30
C HIS A 170 -3.35 38.52 25.24
N GLN A 171 -2.22 37.86 25.03
CA GLN A 171 -0.92 38.53 24.85
C GLN A 171 -0.96 39.54 23.70
N GLN A 172 -1.57 39.18 22.56
CA GLN A 172 -1.75 40.08 21.42
C GLN A 172 -2.57 41.33 21.79
N GLN A 173 -3.58 41.21 22.66
CA GLN A 173 -4.33 42.37 23.14
C GLN A 173 -3.51 43.27 24.06
N LEU A 174 -2.70 42.69 24.96
CA LEU A 174 -1.81 43.45 25.84
C LEU A 174 -0.75 44.21 25.04
N ILE A 175 -0.11 43.55 24.06
CA ILE A 175 0.87 44.19 23.16
C ILE A 175 0.21 45.38 22.42
N LYS A 176 -1.00 45.18 21.88
CA LYS A 176 -1.73 46.29 21.22
C LYS A 176 -2.02 47.46 22.17
N LYS A 177 -2.34 47.20 23.44
CA LYS A 177 -2.54 48.27 24.45
C LYS A 177 -1.25 49.02 24.72
N VAL A 178 -0.15 48.31 24.99
CA VAL A 178 1.17 48.93 25.24
C VAL A 178 1.63 49.78 24.06
N VAL A 179 1.50 49.27 22.83
CA VAL A 179 1.82 50.03 21.60
C VAL A 179 0.96 51.28 21.48
N LYS A 180 -0.32 51.20 21.83
CA LYS A 180 -1.23 52.36 21.82
C LYS A 180 -0.81 53.40 22.87
N GLU A 181 -0.50 52.96 24.09
CA GLU A 181 -0.05 53.82 25.19
C GLU A 181 1.27 54.53 24.86
N GLN A 182 2.26 53.79 24.34
CA GLN A 182 3.53 54.37 23.88
C GLN A 182 3.31 55.40 22.76
N ASN A 183 2.44 55.12 21.79
CA ASN A 183 2.09 56.08 20.74
C ASN A 183 1.39 57.34 21.29
N THR A 184 0.52 57.22 22.29
CA THR A 184 -0.09 58.41 22.93
C THR A 184 0.92 59.25 23.69
N VAL A 185 1.86 58.61 24.41
CA VAL A 185 2.94 59.32 25.13
C VAL A 185 3.91 59.99 24.16
N LEU A 186 4.24 59.34 23.05
CA LEU A 186 5.07 59.94 21.98
C LEU A 186 4.37 61.15 21.34
N LYS A 187 3.05 61.11 21.14
CA LYS A 187 2.28 62.25 20.59
C LYS A 187 2.11 63.39 21.59
N SER A 188 1.98 63.12 22.89
CA SER A 188 1.89 64.18 23.92
C SER A 188 3.24 64.79 24.28
N GLY A 189 4.34 64.06 24.06
CA GLY A 189 5.72 64.54 24.23
C GLY A 189 6.28 65.35 23.07
N GLN A 190 5.57 65.48 21.94
CA GLN A 190 5.98 66.38 20.86
C GLN A 190 5.66 67.84 21.24
N PRO A 191 6.66 68.74 21.34
CA PRO A 191 6.40 70.13 21.63
C PRO A 191 5.50 70.72 20.53
N ASN A 192 4.45 71.42 20.93
CA ASN A 192 3.52 72.09 20.03
C ASN A 192 4.31 73.15 19.24
N ILE A 193 4.73 72.80 18.01
CA ILE A 193 5.57 73.64 17.13
C ILE A 193 4.91 75.00 16.86
N THR A 194 3.60 75.11 17.06
CA THR A 194 2.82 76.35 16.98
C THR A 194 3.17 77.35 18.11
N MET A 195 3.48 76.87 19.32
CA MET A 195 3.87 77.73 20.45
C MET A 195 5.29 78.29 20.30
N LEU A 196 6.21 77.51 19.71
CA LEU A 196 7.60 77.95 19.49
C LEU A 196 7.73 78.99 18.35
N LYS A 197 6.79 79.02 17.40
CA LYS A 197 6.76 80.07 16.35
C LYS A 197 6.27 81.42 16.89
N ASN A 198 5.33 81.43 17.83
CA ASN A 198 4.82 82.68 18.42
C ASN A 198 5.82 83.36 19.35
N TYR A 199 6.66 82.60 20.07
CA TYR A 199 7.73 83.17 20.88
C TYR A 199 8.83 83.85 20.04
N LYS A 200 9.15 83.31 18.86
CA LYS A 200 10.12 83.96 17.95
C LYS A 200 9.55 85.19 17.24
N ALA A 201 8.24 85.26 16.99
CA ALA A 201 7.62 86.46 16.39
C ALA A 201 7.53 87.64 17.38
N SER A 202 7.28 87.38 18.67
CA SER A 202 7.18 88.45 19.69
C SER A 202 8.54 89.07 20.05
N SER A 203 9.63 88.29 19.99
CA SER A 203 11.00 88.78 20.23
C SER A 203 11.54 89.72 19.15
N TYR A 204 10.94 89.75 17.95
CA TYR A 204 11.39 90.62 16.84
C TYR A 204 10.83 92.04 16.90
N TYR A 205 9.82 92.32 17.74
CA TYR A 205 9.23 93.66 17.87
C TYR A 205 9.80 94.50 19.02
N LEU A 206 10.75 93.97 19.81
CA LEU A 206 11.36 94.66 20.95
C LEU A 206 12.82 95.13 20.71
N SER A 207 13.37 95.00 19.49
CA SER A 207 14.78 95.32 19.21
C SER A 207 15.04 96.25 18.01
N LYS A 208 14.09 97.11 17.63
CA LYS A 208 14.39 98.21 16.69
C LYS A 208 14.47 99.56 17.41
N PRO A 209 15.66 100.20 17.47
CA PRO A 209 15.80 101.56 17.96
C PRO A 209 15.35 102.60 16.92
N VAL A 210 14.96 103.77 17.43
CA VAL A 210 14.56 105.02 16.74
C VAL A 210 15.65 105.51 15.79
#